data_AF-A0A3C0VRI4-F1
#
_entry.id   AF-A0A3C0VRI4-F1
#
_cell.length_a   1.000
_cell.length_b   1.000
_cell.length_c   1.000
_cell.angle_alpha   90.00
_cell.angle_beta   90.00
_cell.angle_gamma   90.00
#
_symmetry.space_group_name_H-M   'P 1'
#
loop_
_entity.id
_entity.type
_entity.pdbx_description
1 polymer ?
#
loop_
_entity_poly.entity_id
_entity_poly.type
_entity_poly.pdbx_seq_one_letter_code
_entity_poly.pdbx_strand_id
1 'polypeptide(L)'
;MSDIQLKVKDLYEEGHTLAWPWLSKVTYPWEVLKDIKDIILELGPKLDKDKYDNPAEGVWVAKSAKVFPSAYLGSPCIIGEDTEVRQCAFIRGNALVGNGCVIGNSVELKNVIISDNVQVPHYNYVGDSVLGFKSHMGAGSITSNVKSDKTLVVVKTDDEKIETGLKKFGAML
;
A
#
# COMPACT_ATOMS: atom_id res chain seq x y z
N MET A 1 -4.86 -28.54 13.98
CA MET A 1 -5.36 -27.31 13.35
C MET A 1 -4.16 -26.64 12.74
N SER A 2 -4.08 -26.55 11.42
CA SER A 2 -3.06 -25.75 10.74
C SER A 2 -3.25 -24.30 11.19
N ASP A 3 -2.20 -23.67 11.72
CA ASP A 3 -2.23 -22.23 11.97
C ASP A 3 -2.52 -21.50 10.66
N ILE A 4 -3.64 -20.77 10.63
CA ILE A 4 -4.08 -20.05 9.44
C ILE A 4 -3.06 -18.96 9.11
N GLN A 5 -2.37 -19.11 7.97
CA GLN A 5 -1.36 -18.18 7.45
C GLN A 5 -1.99 -16.89 6.87
N LEU A 6 -2.77 -16.18 7.69
CA LEU A 6 -3.39 -14.90 7.31
C LEU A 6 -3.07 -13.75 8.27
N LYS A 7 -2.41 -14.04 9.40
CA LYS A 7 -2.07 -13.01 10.37
C LYS A 7 -0.88 -12.22 9.87
N VAL A 8 -0.72 -11.00 10.39
CA VAL A 8 0.40 -10.13 10.00
C VAL A 8 1.75 -10.84 10.10
N LYS A 9 1.99 -11.53 11.22
CA LYS A 9 3.24 -12.26 11.49
C LYS A 9 3.52 -13.43 10.51
N ASP A 10 2.50 -13.91 9.80
CA ASP A 10 2.63 -15.03 8.87
C ASP A 10 2.86 -14.54 7.43
N LEU A 11 2.42 -13.32 7.12
CA LEU A 11 2.44 -12.75 5.77
C LEU A 11 3.48 -11.64 5.57
N TYR A 12 3.90 -10.95 6.64
CA TYR A 12 4.76 -9.78 6.55
C TYR A 12 5.91 -9.85 7.54
N GLU A 13 7.03 -9.25 7.14
CA GLU A 13 8.27 -9.20 7.90
C GLU A 13 8.58 -7.78 8.39
N GLU A 14 9.21 -7.69 9.56
CA GLU A 14 9.66 -6.42 10.13
C GLU A 14 10.71 -5.72 9.25
N GLY A 15 10.68 -4.38 9.25
CA GLY A 15 11.75 -3.59 8.64
C GLY A 15 11.61 -3.32 7.15
N HIS A 16 10.57 -3.85 6.50
CA HIS A 16 10.32 -3.64 5.06
C HIS A 16 9.22 -2.61 4.75
N THR A 17 8.71 -1.92 5.77
CA THR A 17 7.76 -0.83 5.59
C THR A 17 7.77 0.11 6.79
N LEU A 18 7.64 1.41 6.56
CA LEU A 18 7.45 2.40 7.61
C LEU A 18 6.15 2.18 8.40
N ALA A 19 5.20 1.40 7.85
CA ALA A 19 3.94 1.06 8.51
C ALA A 19 4.09 0.01 9.63
N TRP A 20 5.25 -0.64 9.75
CA TRP A 20 5.43 -1.78 10.66
C TRP A 20 4.98 -1.52 12.11
N PRO A 21 5.22 -0.35 12.73
CA PRO A 21 4.77 -0.08 14.09
C PRO A 21 3.25 -0.11 14.30
N TRP A 22 2.46 -0.02 13.23
CA TRP A 22 1.00 -0.17 13.26
C TRP A 22 0.57 -1.55 12.78
N LEU A 23 1.19 -2.03 11.70
CA LEU A 23 0.90 -3.35 11.16
C LEU A 23 1.15 -4.45 12.20
N SER A 24 2.22 -4.37 12.98
CA SER A 24 2.56 -5.37 14.01
C SER A 24 1.58 -5.41 15.19
N LYS A 25 0.72 -4.40 15.35
CA LYS A 25 -0.28 -4.31 16.44
C LYS A 25 -1.63 -4.93 16.07
N VAL A 26 -1.90 -5.16 14.78
CA VAL A 26 -3.15 -5.76 14.32
C VAL A 26 -2.99 -7.26 14.12
N THR A 27 -4.08 -8.01 14.26
CA THR A 27 -4.04 -9.46 14.07
C THR A 27 -3.98 -9.78 12.59
N TYR A 28 -4.85 -9.12 11.81
CA TYR A 28 -4.95 -9.32 10.38
C TYR A 28 -4.56 -8.06 9.62
N PRO A 29 -3.86 -8.19 8.48
CA PRO A 29 -3.31 -7.02 7.77
C PRO A 29 -4.37 -6.02 7.31
N TRP A 30 -5.59 -6.48 6.99
CA TRP A 30 -6.66 -5.59 6.55
C TRP A 30 -7.19 -4.64 7.63
N GLU A 31 -6.95 -4.95 8.91
CA GLU A 31 -7.39 -4.11 10.02
C GLU A 31 -6.72 -2.73 9.98
N VAL A 32 -5.53 -2.62 9.37
CA VAL A 32 -4.78 -1.36 9.21
C VAL A 32 -5.37 -0.44 8.13
N LEU A 33 -6.21 -0.96 7.21
CA LEU A 33 -6.65 -0.23 6.02
C LEU A 33 -7.40 1.07 6.34
N LYS A 34 -8.11 1.10 7.46
CA LYS A 34 -8.85 2.29 7.93
C LYS A 34 -7.91 3.38 8.48
N ASP A 35 -6.72 2.99 8.93
CA ASP A 35 -5.77 3.84 9.64
C ASP A 35 -4.66 4.38 8.73
N ILE A 36 -4.53 3.87 7.48
CA ILE A 36 -3.46 4.25 6.54
C ILE A 36 -3.33 5.77 6.39
N LYS A 37 -4.45 6.49 6.29
CA LYS A 37 -4.45 7.95 6.19
C LYS A 37 -3.73 8.59 7.38
N ASP A 38 -4.11 8.19 8.59
CA ASP A 38 -3.62 8.77 9.83
C ASP A 38 -2.17 8.36 10.07
N ILE A 39 -1.80 7.12 9.71
CA ILE A 39 -0.41 6.64 9.71
C ILE A 39 0.48 7.53 8.84
N ILE A 40 0.06 7.82 7.61
CA ILE A 40 0.84 8.67 6.69
C ILE A 40 0.98 10.09 7.24
N LEU A 41 -0.11 10.66 7.77
CA LEU A 41 -0.10 12.00 8.35
C LEU A 41 0.73 12.08 9.64
N GLU A 42 0.85 10.98 10.39
CA GLU A 42 1.71 10.91 11.57
C GLU A 42 3.20 10.73 11.18
N LEU A 43 3.49 9.90 10.18
CA LEU A 43 4.85 9.61 9.72
C LEU A 43 5.48 10.77 8.97
N GLY A 44 4.76 11.36 8.03
CA GLY A 44 5.29 12.34 7.09
C GLY A 44 6.06 13.50 7.73
N PRO A 45 5.51 14.19 8.75
CA PRO A 45 6.19 15.27 9.44
C PRO A 45 7.48 14.87 10.19
N LYS A 46 7.64 13.57 10.47
CA LYS A 46 8.80 13.00 11.19
C LYS A 46 9.90 12.50 10.25
N LEU A 47 9.65 12.48 8.93
CA LEU A 47 10.65 12.07 7.94
C LEU A 47 11.82 13.06 7.92
N ASP A 48 13.02 12.52 7.68
CA ASP A 48 14.24 13.30 7.57
C ASP A 48 14.15 14.29 6.40
N LYS A 49 14.20 15.59 6.70
CA LYS A 49 14.07 16.69 5.73
C LYS A 49 15.28 16.78 4.79
N ASP A 50 16.41 16.19 5.17
CA ASP A 50 17.56 16.09 4.29
C ASP A 50 17.34 15.02 3.22
N LYS A 51 16.50 14.01 3.50
CA LYS A 51 16.16 12.91 2.59
C LYS A 51 14.84 13.08 1.84
N TYR A 52 13.87 13.80 2.39
CA TYR A 52 12.52 13.92 1.81
C TYR A 52 12.15 15.36 1.50
N ASP A 53 11.58 15.56 0.31
CA ASP A 53 10.85 16.77 -0.04
C ASP A 53 9.38 16.66 0.38
N ASN A 54 8.75 17.81 0.59
CA ASN A 54 7.31 17.92 0.88
C ASN A 54 6.66 18.85 -0.17
N PRO A 55 6.48 18.39 -1.42
CA PRO A 55 6.06 19.24 -2.54
C PRO A 55 4.62 19.76 -2.44
N ALA A 56 3.77 19.14 -1.62
CA ALA A 56 2.41 19.58 -1.34
C ALA A 56 1.97 19.14 0.06
N GLU A 57 0.92 19.75 0.61
CA GLU A 57 0.37 19.38 1.92
C GLU A 57 0.01 17.88 1.96
N GLY A 58 0.60 17.16 2.91
CA GLY A 58 0.39 15.72 3.08
C GLY A 58 1.10 14.82 2.06
N VAL A 59 1.98 15.36 1.21
CA VAL A 59 2.73 14.59 0.20
C VAL A 59 4.22 14.65 0.50
N TRP A 60 4.84 13.50 0.78
CA TRP A 60 6.28 13.40 1.02
C TRP A 60 6.93 12.48 -0.01
N VAL A 61 8.05 12.92 -0.57
CA VAL A 61 8.76 12.19 -1.63
C VAL A 61 10.24 12.18 -1.31
N ALA A 62 10.85 11.01 -1.22
CA ALA A 62 12.30 10.92 -1.04
C ALA A 62 13.02 11.59 -2.20
N LYS A 63 14.09 12.34 -1.93
CA LYS A 63 14.89 13.05 -2.95
C LYS A 63 15.57 12.10 -3.92
N SER A 64 15.82 10.85 -3.52
CA SER A 64 16.35 9.81 -4.41
C SER A 64 15.26 9.10 -5.24
N ALA A 65 13.97 9.31 -4.92
CA ALA A 65 12.89 8.77 -5.72
C ALA A 65 12.82 9.48 -7.08
N LYS A 66 12.51 8.71 -8.12
CA LYS A 66 12.34 9.22 -9.48
C LYS A 66 10.86 9.28 -9.80
N VAL A 67 10.29 10.48 -9.76
CA VAL A 67 8.89 10.73 -10.12
C VAL A 67 8.82 11.42 -11.47
N PHE A 68 8.12 10.81 -12.43
CA PHE A 68 7.93 11.42 -13.75
C PHE A 68 6.95 12.60 -13.68
N PRO A 69 7.17 13.70 -14.44
CA PRO A 69 6.33 14.91 -14.38
C PRO A 69 4.84 14.69 -14.63
N SER A 70 4.49 13.66 -15.40
CA SER A 70 3.10 13.28 -15.69
C SER A 70 2.41 12.46 -14.59
N ALA A 71 3.15 12.01 -13.57
CA ALA A 71 2.58 11.27 -12.45
C ALA A 71 1.81 12.24 -11.54
N TYR A 72 0.66 11.80 -11.06
CA TYR A 72 -0.12 12.55 -10.08
C TYR A 72 0.05 11.93 -8.69
N LEU A 73 0.39 12.78 -7.72
CA LEU A 73 0.56 12.42 -6.31
C LEU A 73 -0.53 13.09 -5.46
N GLY A 74 -1.56 12.31 -5.14
CA GLY A 74 -2.67 12.72 -4.29
C GLY A 74 -2.33 12.61 -2.81
N SER A 75 -2.82 13.58 -2.03
CA SER A 75 -2.63 13.63 -0.58
C SER A 75 -3.60 12.72 0.18
N PRO A 76 -3.19 12.09 1.31
CA PRO A 76 -1.82 12.02 1.77
C PRO A 76 -1.05 10.87 1.09
N CYS A 77 0.24 11.05 0.80
CA CYS A 77 1.09 9.97 0.35
C CYS A 77 2.56 10.14 0.76
N ILE A 78 3.25 9.01 0.89
CA ILE A 78 4.71 8.93 1.08
C ILE A 78 5.28 8.05 -0.02
N ILE A 79 6.33 8.53 -0.69
CA ILE A 79 7.11 7.77 -1.68
C ILE A 79 8.53 7.60 -1.13
N GLY A 80 8.93 6.36 -0.86
CA GLY A 80 10.22 6.00 -0.27
C GLY A 80 11.44 6.20 -1.18
N GLU A 81 12.62 6.02 -0.59
CA GLU A 81 13.92 6.16 -1.24
C GLU A 81 14.05 5.22 -2.44
N ASP A 82 14.67 5.70 -3.53
CA ASP A 82 14.98 4.93 -4.73
C ASP A 82 13.76 4.32 -5.46
N THR A 83 12.54 4.73 -5.09
CA THR A 83 11.31 4.31 -5.76
C THR A 83 11.12 5.06 -7.09
N GLU A 84 10.73 4.34 -8.13
CA GLU A 84 10.38 4.92 -9.44
C GLU A 84 8.85 5.01 -9.58
N VAL A 85 8.33 6.24 -9.73
CA VAL A 85 6.93 6.51 -10.07
C VAL A 85 6.86 6.96 -11.52
N ARG A 86 6.44 6.05 -12.40
CA ARG A 86 6.49 6.20 -13.86
C ARG A 86 5.37 7.08 -14.40
N GLN A 87 5.41 7.27 -15.73
CA GLN A 87 4.52 8.17 -16.45
C GLN A 87 3.05 7.82 -16.22
N CYS A 88 2.22 8.86 -16.05
CA CYS A 88 0.79 8.74 -15.88
C CYS A 88 0.34 7.84 -14.71
N ALA A 89 1.22 7.51 -13.76
CA ALA A 89 0.80 6.89 -12.51
C ALA A 89 -0.16 7.84 -11.78
N PHE A 90 -1.24 7.29 -11.24
CA PHE A 90 -2.28 8.02 -10.53
C PHE A 90 -2.37 7.54 -9.08
N ILE A 91 -1.58 8.18 -8.22
CA ILE A 91 -1.63 7.92 -6.78
C ILE A 91 -2.74 8.79 -6.23
N ARG A 92 -3.89 8.20 -5.89
CA ARG A 92 -5.08 8.94 -5.46
C ARG A 92 -4.98 9.51 -4.05
N GLY A 93 -4.06 8.98 -3.25
CA GLY A 93 -3.91 9.29 -1.83
C GLY A 93 -4.14 8.07 -0.94
N ASN A 94 -3.86 8.27 0.34
CA ASN A 94 -3.67 7.21 1.32
C ASN A 94 -2.70 6.14 0.80
N ALA A 95 -1.57 6.54 0.23
CA ALA A 95 -0.59 5.62 -0.32
C ALA A 95 0.74 5.76 0.41
N LEU A 96 1.13 4.70 1.11
CA LEU A 96 2.45 4.58 1.71
C LEU A 96 3.27 3.62 0.87
N VAL A 97 4.22 4.15 0.10
CA VAL A 97 5.10 3.38 -0.78
C VAL A 97 6.50 3.33 -0.20
N GLY A 98 7.01 2.12 0.00
CA GLY A 98 8.33 1.84 0.53
C GLY A 98 9.47 2.20 -0.41
N ASN A 99 10.65 1.71 -0.09
CA ASN A 99 11.89 1.98 -0.81
C ASN A 99 12.07 1.02 -1.99
N GLY A 100 12.77 1.47 -3.05
CA GLY A 100 13.12 0.63 -4.20
C GLY A 100 11.93 0.05 -4.97
N CYS A 101 10.74 0.65 -4.85
CA CYS A 101 9.54 0.17 -5.51
C CYS A 101 9.47 0.63 -6.96
N VAL A 102 8.67 -0.07 -7.76
CA VAL A 102 8.30 0.37 -9.11
C VAL A 102 6.79 0.59 -9.16
N ILE A 103 6.39 1.86 -9.20
CA ILE A 103 5.02 2.26 -9.49
C ILE A 103 4.93 2.57 -10.98
N GLY A 104 4.37 1.61 -11.69
CA GLY A 104 4.33 1.50 -13.13
C GLY A 104 3.60 2.58 -13.90
N ASN A 105 3.73 2.52 -15.22
CA ASN A 105 3.01 3.43 -16.10
C ASN A 105 1.50 3.16 -16.02
N SER A 106 0.70 4.23 -15.91
CA SER A 106 -0.76 4.16 -15.79
C SER A 106 -1.25 3.26 -14.65
N VAL A 107 -0.46 3.12 -13.59
CA VAL A 107 -0.87 2.43 -12.36
C VAL A 107 -1.69 3.37 -11.50
N GLU A 108 -2.80 2.89 -10.96
CA GLU A 108 -3.59 3.62 -9.98
C GLU A 108 -3.46 2.98 -8.60
N LEU A 109 -3.08 3.79 -7.60
CA LEU A 109 -2.99 3.39 -6.20
C LEU A 109 -4.02 4.16 -5.36
N LYS A 110 -4.72 3.46 -4.46
CA LYS A 110 -5.65 4.08 -3.52
C LYS A 110 -5.71 3.31 -2.21
N ASN A 111 -5.44 3.96 -1.08
CA ASN A 111 -5.54 3.34 0.24
C ASN A 111 -4.69 2.06 0.35
N VAL A 112 -3.37 2.20 0.24
CA VAL A 112 -2.44 1.09 0.15
C VAL A 112 -1.23 1.27 1.06
N ILE A 113 -0.71 0.14 1.54
CA ILE A 113 0.67 0.01 2.02
C ILE A 113 1.40 -0.86 1.00
N ILE A 114 2.46 -0.31 0.43
CA ILE A 114 3.34 -0.99 -0.53
C ILE A 114 4.70 -1.10 0.15
N SER A 115 5.09 -2.32 0.53
CA SER A 115 6.37 -2.58 1.21
C SER A 115 7.55 -2.43 0.24
N ASP A 116 8.75 -2.43 0.79
CA ASP A 116 9.98 -2.24 0.02
C ASP A 116 10.10 -3.23 -1.14
N ASN A 117 10.72 -2.77 -2.23
CA ASN A 117 11.02 -3.54 -3.44
C ASN A 117 9.80 -4.16 -4.14
N VAL A 118 8.58 -3.68 -3.85
CA VAL A 118 7.37 -4.12 -4.57
C VAL A 118 7.35 -3.55 -5.99
N GLN A 119 6.88 -4.37 -6.92
CA GLN A 119 6.70 -3.97 -8.31
C GLN A 119 5.23 -4.09 -8.71
N VAL A 120 4.64 -2.95 -9.08
CA VAL A 120 3.35 -2.85 -9.73
C VAL A 120 3.60 -2.17 -11.08
N PRO A 121 4.11 -2.89 -12.09
CA PRO A 121 4.90 -2.28 -13.15
C PRO A 121 4.08 -1.70 -14.30
N HIS A 122 2.85 -2.19 -14.58
CA HIS A 122 2.11 -1.84 -15.79
C HIS A 122 0.59 -1.96 -15.63
N TYR A 123 -0.14 -0.84 -15.78
CA TYR A 123 -1.61 -0.82 -15.89
C TYR A 123 -2.36 -1.50 -14.72
N ASN A 124 -1.77 -1.49 -13.53
CA ASN A 124 -2.38 -2.07 -12.34
C ASN A 124 -3.34 -1.08 -11.68
N TYR A 125 -4.41 -1.61 -11.10
CA TYR A 125 -5.17 -0.90 -10.06
C TYR A 125 -4.98 -1.64 -8.75
N VAL A 126 -4.48 -0.93 -7.75
CA VAL A 126 -4.26 -1.44 -6.39
C VAL A 126 -5.00 -0.56 -5.40
N GLY A 127 -6.07 -1.10 -4.83
CA GLY A 127 -7.00 -0.39 -3.97
C GLY A 127 -7.23 -1.14 -2.67
N ASP A 128 -7.17 -0.45 -1.52
CA ASP A 128 -7.51 -1.02 -0.21
C ASP A 128 -6.71 -2.30 0.10
N SER A 129 -5.40 -2.26 -0.15
CA SER A 129 -4.51 -3.43 -0.17
C SER A 129 -3.23 -3.22 0.64
N VAL A 130 -2.62 -4.31 1.09
CA VAL A 130 -1.27 -4.33 1.67
C VAL A 130 -0.43 -5.29 0.83
N LEU A 131 0.65 -4.79 0.21
CA LEU A 131 1.57 -5.60 -0.58
C LEU A 131 2.89 -5.74 0.18
N GLY A 132 3.29 -6.99 0.43
CA GLY A 132 4.45 -7.40 1.20
C GLY A 132 5.76 -7.23 0.45
N PHE A 133 6.86 -7.45 1.17
CA PHE A 133 8.21 -7.25 0.66
C PHE A 133 8.45 -8.04 -0.63
N LYS A 134 8.97 -7.37 -1.67
CA LYS A 134 9.28 -7.95 -2.99
C LYS A 134 8.09 -8.56 -3.76
N SER A 135 6.84 -8.28 -3.35
CA SER A 135 5.68 -8.73 -4.13
C SER A 135 5.69 -8.10 -5.53
N HIS A 136 5.20 -8.85 -6.52
CA HIS A 136 5.18 -8.43 -7.93
C HIS A 136 3.79 -8.66 -8.51
N MET A 137 3.20 -7.63 -9.11
CA MET A 137 1.93 -7.74 -9.83
C MET A 137 2.17 -7.88 -11.33
N GLY A 138 1.55 -8.89 -11.95
CA GLY A 138 1.58 -9.02 -13.41
C GLY A 138 0.94 -7.81 -14.10
N ALA A 139 1.35 -7.50 -15.32
CA ALA A 139 0.78 -6.40 -16.09
C ALA A 139 -0.74 -6.53 -16.23
N GLY A 140 -1.47 -5.44 -15.95
CA GLY A 140 -2.94 -5.41 -16.05
C GLY A 140 -3.67 -6.19 -14.95
N SER A 141 -2.98 -6.76 -13.96
CA SER A 141 -3.65 -7.35 -12.80
C SER A 141 -4.26 -6.26 -11.91
N ILE A 142 -5.48 -6.53 -11.42
CA ILE A 142 -6.34 -5.56 -10.75
C ILE A 142 -6.81 -6.13 -9.42
N THR A 143 -6.69 -5.36 -8.33
CA THR A 143 -7.32 -5.71 -7.06
C THR A 143 -8.78 -5.23 -7.08
N SER A 144 -9.72 -6.15 -7.27
CA SER A 144 -11.14 -5.81 -7.06
C SER A 144 -11.39 -5.57 -5.58
N ASN A 145 -11.70 -4.33 -5.22
CA ASN A 145 -11.81 -3.93 -3.81
C ASN A 145 -13.25 -3.77 -3.31
N VAL A 146 -14.27 -4.12 -4.10
CA VAL A 146 -15.68 -4.04 -3.68
C VAL A 146 -16.45 -5.21 -4.24
N LYS A 147 -17.33 -5.80 -3.43
CA LYS A 147 -18.24 -6.85 -3.92
C LYS A 147 -19.29 -6.27 -4.85
N SER A 148 -19.72 -7.05 -5.84
CA SER A 148 -20.82 -6.69 -6.74
C SER A 148 -22.13 -6.47 -5.98
N ASP A 149 -22.40 -7.33 -4.99
CA ASP A 149 -23.58 -7.28 -4.10
C ASP A 149 -23.53 -6.16 -3.04
N LYS A 150 -22.43 -5.41 -2.97
CA LYS A 150 -22.19 -4.30 -2.01
C LYS A 150 -22.24 -4.68 -0.53
N THR A 151 -22.26 -5.97 -0.20
CA THR A 151 -22.14 -6.46 1.17
C THR A 151 -20.69 -6.35 1.67
N LEU A 152 -20.48 -6.57 2.97
CA LEU A 152 -19.14 -6.55 3.56
C LEU A 152 -18.28 -7.69 2.99
N VAL A 153 -16.99 -7.41 2.82
CA VAL A 153 -16.01 -8.37 2.36
C VAL A 153 -15.73 -9.37 3.48
N VAL A 154 -15.58 -10.63 3.10
CA VAL A 154 -15.31 -11.73 4.00
C VAL A 154 -14.13 -12.50 3.42
N VAL A 155 -13.12 -12.75 4.24
CA VAL A 155 -11.98 -13.59 3.88
C VAL A 155 -12.36 -15.04 4.16
N LYS A 156 -12.10 -15.93 3.20
CA LYS A 156 -12.39 -17.36 3.33
C LYS A 156 -11.09 -18.15 3.25
N THR A 157 -10.94 -19.11 4.16
CA THR A 157 -9.94 -20.17 4.07
C THR A 157 -10.66 -21.50 3.86
N ASP A 158 -9.89 -22.59 3.75
CA ASP A 158 -10.47 -23.94 3.67
C ASP A 158 -11.29 -24.28 4.94
N ASP A 159 -10.89 -23.71 6.08
CA ASP A 159 -11.47 -24.05 7.39
C ASP A 159 -12.39 -22.96 7.95
N GLU A 160 -12.26 -21.70 7.52
CA GLU A 160 -12.89 -20.56 8.18
C GLU A 160 -13.46 -19.49 7.23
N LYS A 161 -14.42 -18.76 7.76
CA LYS A 161 -15.02 -17.57 7.15
C LYS A 161 -14.84 -16.39 8.12
N ILE A 162 -13.94 -15.48 7.78
CA ILE A 162 -13.55 -14.36 8.64
C ILE A 162 -14.24 -13.08 8.14
N GLU A 163 -15.10 -12.51 8.97
CA GLU A 163 -15.78 -11.25 8.68
C GLU A 163 -14.80 -10.07 8.86
N THR A 164 -14.58 -9.28 7.80
CA THR A 164 -13.62 -8.17 7.86
C THR A 164 -14.22 -6.89 8.45
N GLY A 165 -15.55 -6.76 8.41
CA GLY A 165 -16.24 -5.50 8.70
C GLY A 165 -16.12 -4.43 7.61
N LEU A 166 -15.43 -4.71 6.49
CA LEU A 166 -15.08 -3.71 5.49
C LEU A 166 -15.96 -3.78 4.24
N LYS A 167 -16.45 -2.63 3.77
CA LYS A 167 -17.06 -2.51 2.43
C LYS A 167 -16.04 -2.55 1.31
N LYS A 168 -14.81 -2.08 1.59
CA LYS A 168 -13.70 -2.08 0.64
C LYS A 168 -12.49 -2.82 1.20
N PHE A 169 -12.01 -3.77 0.44
CA PHE A 169 -10.89 -4.66 0.79
C PHE A 169 -10.34 -5.22 -0.52
N GLY A 170 -9.06 -5.00 -0.78
CA GLY A 170 -8.34 -5.50 -1.95
C GLY A 170 -7.52 -6.74 -1.66
N ALA A 171 -6.22 -6.70 -1.94
CA ALA A 171 -5.31 -7.83 -1.77
C ALA A 171 -4.41 -7.69 -0.53
N MET A 172 -4.02 -8.84 0.02
CA MET A 172 -3.00 -8.98 1.06
C MET A 172 -1.95 -9.95 0.46
N LEU A 173 -0.87 -9.40 -0.09
CA LEU A 173 0.16 -10.14 -0.85
C LEU A 173 1.53 -10.01 -0.20
#